data_AF-A0AAU4SNJ3-F1
#
_entry.id   AF-A0AAU4SNJ3-F1
#
_cell.length_a   1.000
_cell.length_b   1.000
_cell.length_c   1.000
_cell.angle_alpha   90.00
_cell.angle_beta   90.00
_cell.angle_gamma   90.00
#
_symmetry.space_group_name_H-M   'P 1'
#
loop_
_entity.id
_entity.type
_entity.pdbx_description
1 polymer ?
#
loop_
_entity_poly.entity_id
_entity_poly.type
_entity_poly.pdbx_seq_one_letter_code
_entity_poly.pdbx_strand_id
1 'polypeptide(L)'
;MLDLRGVSVMAVMGGILVLTGCEDSSGSHAGPGAPSLSPSVNASVSAGAPSHVPADTMPSASAGTTPTPSRTSAAPAGVTTSPTPAGTAASADRSSCHNLTATNAVKAAVTAAYQRRFPRFAHIQPVPGQFFYGQCGGVRYAATRFESTPGATYEQLVSMQDEGGATKYFRSTSAGNWSYVASDGFPRGPQGCGDVPQIPEALAAVWRNCSVM
;
A
#
# COMPACT_ATOMS: atom_id res chain seq x y z
N MET A 1 4.50 47.47 32.72
CA MET A 1 5.87 47.03 33.07
C MET A 1 6.42 46.26 31.86
N LEU A 2 7.70 46.51 31.57
CA LEU A 2 8.43 46.31 30.32
C LEU A 2 8.49 44.86 29.75
N ASP A 3 8.64 44.83 28.43
CA ASP A 3 9.20 43.78 27.55
C ASP A 3 10.31 42.91 28.16
N LEU A 4 10.37 41.63 27.74
CA LEU A 4 11.65 40.97 27.47
C LEU A 4 11.51 39.99 26.28
N ARG A 5 11.96 40.45 25.11
CA ARG A 5 12.28 39.63 23.95
C ARG A 5 13.48 38.73 24.26
N GLY A 6 13.32 37.41 24.12
CA GLY A 6 14.44 36.46 24.15
C GLY A 6 14.86 36.07 22.74
N VAL A 7 15.89 36.73 22.23
CA VAL A 7 16.65 36.31 21.04
C VAL A 7 17.75 35.36 21.53
N SER A 8 17.81 34.13 21.01
CA SER A 8 19.00 33.28 21.17
C SER A 8 19.70 33.11 19.83
N VAL A 9 20.95 33.55 19.83
CA VAL A 9 21.93 33.56 18.75
C VAL A 9 22.59 32.18 18.60
N MET A 10 22.98 31.89 17.36
CA MET A 10 23.71 30.74 16.79
C MET A 10 24.82 30.10 17.64
N ALA A 11 24.99 28.78 17.45
CA ALA A 11 26.30 28.13 17.50
C ALA A 11 26.48 27.24 16.26
N VAL A 12 27.48 27.60 15.44
CA VAL A 12 28.03 26.80 14.34
C VAL A 12 29.22 26.00 14.89
N MET A 13 29.20 24.68 14.69
CA MET A 13 30.36 23.78 14.62
C MET A 13 29.91 22.64 13.69
N GLY A 14 30.55 22.30 12.57
CA GLY A 14 31.98 22.28 12.29
C GLY A 14 32.46 20.84 12.40
N GLY A 15 32.57 20.12 11.28
CA GLY A 15 33.07 18.74 11.27
C GLY A 15 33.03 18.09 9.88
N ILE A 16 34.04 18.37 9.06
CA ILE A 16 34.38 17.60 7.86
C ILE A 16 35.33 16.49 8.32
N LEU A 17 34.97 15.22 8.07
CA LEU A 17 35.90 14.09 8.12
C LEU A 17 36.14 13.62 6.68
N VAL A 18 37.30 14.01 6.14
CA VAL A 18 37.91 13.36 4.97
C VAL A 18 38.72 12.18 5.50
N LEU A 19 38.43 10.97 5.00
CA LEU A 19 39.31 9.81 5.14
C LEU A 19 39.67 9.33 3.73
N THR A 20 40.94 9.53 3.42
CA THR A 20 41.71 9.06 2.26
C THR A 20 42.20 7.63 2.46
N GLY A 21 42.31 6.88 1.35
CA GLY A 21 43.15 5.65 1.21
C GLY A 21 42.33 4.43 0.79
N CYS A 22 42.73 3.59 -0.19
CA CYS A 22 43.96 3.45 -0.96
C CYS A 22 43.64 2.94 -2.37
N GLU A 23 44.35 3.46 -3.38
CA GLU A 23 44.54 2.80 -4.67
C GLU A 23 45.52 1.64 -4.49
N ASP A 24 45.25 0.50 -5.14
CA ASP A 24 46.30 -0.30 -5.75
C ASP A 24 45.77 -0.98 -7.02
N SER A 25 46.62 -0.97 -8.05
CA SER A 25 46.34 -1.37 -9.42
C SER A 25 46.74 -2.82 -9.64
N SER A 26 45.92 -3.58 -10.36
CA SER A 26 46.42 -4.70 -11.19
C SER A 26 45.38 -5.05 -12.24
N GLY A 27 45.69 -4.70 -13.48
CA GLY A 27 44.90 -5.08 -14.64
C GLY A 27 45.12 -6.54 -15.03
N SER A 28 44.19 -7.09 -15.81
CA SER A 28 44.47 -7.96 -16.96
C SER A 28 43.19 -8.23 -17.78
N HIS A 29 43.17 -7.62 -18.96
CA HIS A 29 42.83 -8.13 -20.30
C HIS A 29 41.70 -9.16 -20.55
N ALA A 30 41.01 -8.84 -21.66
CA ALA A 30 40.27 -9.69 -22.61
C ALA A 30 38.90 -10.24 -22.14
N GLY A 31 37.81 -10.12 -22.88
CA GLY A 31 37.53 -9.64 -24.22
C GLY A 31 36.00 -9.59 -24.43
N PRO A 32 35.51 -9.11 -25.59
CA PRO A 32 34.09 -8.88 -25.83
C PRO A 32 33.37 -10.17 -26.21
N GLY A 33 32.18 -10.41 -25.68
CA GLY A 33 31.41 -11.58 -26.01
C GLY A 33 29.97 -11.52 -25.50
N ALA A 34 29.10 -10.89 -26.27
CA ALA A 34 27.67 -11.15 -26.26
C ALA A 34 27.19 -11.06 -27.72
N PRO A 35 26.05 -11.66 -28.11
CA PRO A 35 25.13 -12.52 -27.36
C PRO A 35 24.70 -13.77 -28.18
N SER A 36 23.63 -14.42 -27.70
CA SER A 36 22.65 -15.20 -28.47
C SER A 36 22.88 -16.70 -28.55
N LEU A 37 22.04 -17.44 -27.83
CA LEU A 37 21.39 -18.66 -28.32
C LEU A 37 20.05 -18.79 -27.57
N SER A 38 18.97 -18.43 -28.26
CA SER A 38 17.60 -18.83 -27.92
C SER A 38 17.39 -20.29 -28.34
N PRO A 39 16.64 -21.10 -27.56
CA PRO A 39 15.88 -22.19 -28.16
C PRO A 39 14.45 -21.71 -28.44
N SER A 40 14.16 -21.52 -29.72
CA SER A 40 12.79 -21.55 -30.25
C SER A 40 12.32 -23.01 -30.28
N VAL A 41 11.21 -23.31 -29.61
CA VAL A 41 10.36 -24.45 -30.00
C VAL A 41 8.97 -23.94 -30.28
N ASN A 42 8.58 -24.10 -31.55
CA ASN A 42 7.33 -23.67 -32.12
C ASN A 42 6.20 -24.64 -31.75
N ALA A 43 5.00 -24.06 -31.65
CA ALA A 43 3.70 -24.61 -31.31
C ALA A 43 3.25 -25.90 -32.02
N SER A 44 2.37 -26.66 -31.35
CA SER A 44 0.92 -26.80 -31.69
C SER A 44 0.39 -28.21 -31.40
N VAL A 45 -0.60 -28.34 -30.52
CA VAL A 45 -1.71 -29.28 -30.75
C VAL A 45 -3.00 -28.70 -30.15
N SER A 46 -4.02 -28.56 -31.01
CA SER A 46 -5.39 -28.18 -30.66
C SER A 46 -6.27 -29.42 -30.48
N ALA A 47 -7.42 -29.18 -29.84
CA ALA A 47 -8.72 -29.88 -29.91
C ALA A 47 -9.09 -30.80 -28.73
N GLY A 48 -10.15 -30.36 -28.02
CA GLY A 48 -10.97 -31.15 -27.10
C GLY A 48 -12.20 -30.34 -26.71
N ALA A 49 -13.30 -30.54 -27.42
CA ALA A 49 -14.60 -29.86 -27.30
C ALA A 49 -15.38 -30.31 -26.02
N PRO A 50 -16.48 -29.62 -25.65
CA PRO A 50 -17.17 -29.79 -24.36
C PRO A 50 -18.18 -30.94 -24.39
N SER A 51 -18.54 -31.50 -23.24
CA SER A 51 -19.65 -32.46 -23.13
C SER A 51 -20.51 -32.25 -21.88
N HIS A 52 -21.72 -31.78 -22.15
CA HIS A 52 -23.03 -32.24 -21.70
C HIS A 52 -23.31 -32.58 -20.22
N VAL A 53 -24.35 -31.88 -19.73
CA VAL A 53 -25.22 -32.14 -18.57
C VAL A 53 -25.94 -33.50 -18.68
N PRO A 54 -26.45 -34.03 -17.55
CA PRO A 54 -27.91 -34.12 -17.45
C PRO A 54 -28.49 -33.65 -16.10
N ALA A 55 -29.71 -33.12 -16.18
CA ALA A 55 -30.61 -32.82 -15.08
C ALA A 55 -31.40 -34.06 -14.67
N ASP A 56 -31.75 -34.19 -13.39
CA ASP A 56 -32.90 -34.92 -12.82
C ASP A 56 -32.72 -34.94 -11.28
N THR A 57 -33.67 -34.79 -10.36
CA THR A 57 -35.13 -34.68 -10.35
C THR A 57 -35.50 -34.10 -8.96
N MET A 58 -36.54 -33.28 -8.86
CA MET A 58 -37.17 -32.85 -7.57
C MET A 58 -38.10 -33.98 -7.07
N PRO A 59 -38.41 -34.11 -5.77
CA PRO A 59 -39.74 -33.63 -5.34
C PRO A 59 -39.81 -33.01 -3.93
N SER A 60 -40.84 -32.17 -3.78
CA SER A 60 -41.31 -31.43 -2.61
C SER A 60 -41.60 -32.26 -1.36
N ALA A 61 -41.50 -31.60 -0.19
CA ALA A 61 -42.55 -31.68 0.83
C ALA A 61 -42.64 -30.36 1.63
N SER A 62 -43.85 -29.82 1.71
CA SER A 62 -44.25 -28.59 2.39
C SER A 62 -44.78 -28.89 3.80
N ALA A 63 -44.60 -27.95 4.74
CA ALA A 63 -45.54 -27.53 5.80
C ALA A 63 -44.73 -26.64 6.78
N GLY A 64 -45.02 -25.34 6.97
CA GLY A 64 -46.19 -24.82 7.69
C GLY A 64 -45.87 -24.82 9.19
N THR A 65 -45.56 -23.70 9.85
CA THR A 65 -46.55 -22.79 10.45
C THR A 65 -45.86 -21.61 11.17
N THR A 66 -46.49 -20.43 11.12
CA THR A 66 -46.32 -19.26 12.00
C THR A 66 -47.60 -19.18 12.83
N PRO A 67 -47.62 -18.91 14.17
CA PRO A 67 -47.47 -17.54 14.69
C PRO A 67 -46.87 -17.33 16.12
N THR A 68 -46.16 -16.19 16.26
CA THR A 68 -46.16 -15.08 17.28
C THR A 68 -46.72 -15.28 18.72
N PRO A 69 -46.47 -14.35 19.69
CA PRO A 69 -45.26 -13.96 20.46
C PRO A 69 -45.43 -14.16 22.00
N SER A 70 -44.39 -13.88 22.82
CA SER A 70 -44.50 -13.14 24.12
C SER A 70 -43.15 -12.88 24.81
N ARG A 71 -43.12 -11.73 25.51
CA ARG A 71 -42.02 -11.08 26.26
C ARG A 71 -41.64 -11.83 27.54
N THR A 72 -40.41 -11.61 28.05
CA THR A 72 -40.13 -10.93 29.34
C THR A 72 -38.61 -10.83 29.60
N SER A 73 -38.25 -9.69 30.21
CA SER A 73 -36.94 -9.15 30.57
C SER A 73 -35.98 -10.04 31.37
N ALA A 74 -34.68 -9.81 31.18
CA ALA A 74 -33.71 -9.71 32.27
C ALA A 74 -32.59 -8.73 31.88
N ALA A 75 -32.43 -7.67 32.70
CA ALA A 75 -31.27 -6.79 32.68
C ALA A 75 -30.14 -7.41 33.51
N PRO A 76 -28.88 -7.00 33.26
CA PRO A 76 -28.11 -6.47 34.37
C PRO A 76 -27.46 -5.13 34.06
N ALA A 77 -27.23 -4.40 35.14
CA ALA A 77 -26.78 -3.04 35.20
C ALA A 77 -25.27 -2.88 34.91
N GLY A 78 -24.93 -1.76 34.28
CA GLY A 78 -23.92 -0.83 34.78
C GLY A 78 -22.45 -1.26 34.68
N VAL A 79 -21.81 -0.91 33.57
CA VAL A 79 -20.45 -0.31 33.61
C VAL A 79 -20.42 0.87 32.66
N THR A 80 -20.46 2.08 33.23
CA THR A 80 -20.17 3.33 32.53
C THR A 80 -18.67 3.40 32.29
N THR A 81 -18.21 2.93 31.13
CA THR A 81 -16.96 3.40 30.54
C THR A 81 -17.33 4.22 29.33
N SER A 82 -17.14 5.53 29.44
CA SER A 82 -17.29 6.49 28.34
C SER A 82 -16.58 5.95 27.09
N PRO A 83 -17.28 5.79 25.95
CA PRO A 83 -16.59 5.57 24.70
C PRO A 83 -15.85 6.88 24.38
N THR A 84 -14.53 6.85 24.47
CA THR A 84 -13.66 7.77 23.75
C THR A 84 -14.19 7.85 22.32
N PRO A 85 -14.39 9.05 21.72
CA PRO A 85 -14.81 9.12 20.34
C PRO A 85 -13.70 8.46 19.51
N ALA A 86 -13.98 7.25 18.99
CA ALA A 86 -13.31 6.80 17.80
C ALA A 86 -13.61 7.88 16.78
N GLY A 87 -12.61 8.70 16.44
CA GLY A 87 -12.77 9.78 15.50
C GLY A 87 -13.35 9.21 14.22
N THR A 88 -14.66 9.39 14.03
CA THR A 88 -15.32 9.22 12.75
C THR A 88 -14.47 10.02 11.79
N ALA A 89 -13.82 9.33 10.84
CA ALA A 89 -13.12 9.99 9.76
C ALA A 89 -14.17 10.93 9.15
N ALA A 90 -14.02 12.22 9.41
CA ALA A 90 -14.93 13.22 8.87
C ALA A 90 -14.95 12.96 7.36
N SER A 91 -16.12 12.63 6.84
CA SER A 91 -16.33 12.41 5.42
C SER A 91 -15.81 13.66 4.72
N ALA A 92 -14.63 13.57 4.12
CA ALA A 92 -14.04 14.70 3.43
C ALA A 92 -15.02 15.08 2.32
N ASP A 93 -15.39 16.36 2.26
CA ASP A 93 -16.25 16.86 1.20
C ASP A 93 -15.64 16.47 -0.14
N ARG A 94 -16.44 15.90 -1.05
CA ARG A 94 -15.97 15.36 -2.33
C ARG A 94 -15.20 16.41 -3.15
N SER A 95 -15.54 17.69 -2.98
CA SER A 95 -14.90 18.84 -3.63
C SER A 95 -13.49 19.14 -3.11
N SER A 96 -13.05 18.53 -2.00
CA SER A 96 -11.73 18.75 -1.41
C SER A 96 -10.65 17.76 -1.88
N CYS A 97 -11.05 16.70 -2.59
CA CYS A 97 -10.17 15.63 -3.03
C CYS A 97 -9.52 15.93 -4.37
N HIS A 98 -8.19 15.86 -4.45
CA HIS A 98 -7.47 16.11 -5.70
C HIS A 98 -6.13 15.35 -5.77
N ASN A 99 -5.65 15.17 -7.00
CA ASN A 99 -4.34 14.60 -7.28
C ASN A 99 -3.23 15.60 -6.98
N LEU A 100 -2.09 15.06 -6.54
CA LEU A 100 -0.88 15.82 -6.30
C LEU A 100 0.30 15.16 -7.02
N THR A 101 1.28 15.97 -7.40
CA THR A 101 2.54 15.44 -7.96
C THR A 101 3.41 14.87 -6.84
N ALA A 102 3.74 13.58 -6.94
CA ALA A 102 4.61 12.91 -5.98
C ALA A 102 6.09 13.24 -6.26
N THR A 103 6.66 14.10 -5.42
CA THR A 103 8.10 14.38 -5.45
C THR A 103 8.91 13.18 -4.93
N ASN A 104 10.22 13.15 -5.23
CA ASN A 104 11.12 12.13 -4.70
C ASN A 104 11.14 12.10 -3.17
N ALA A 105 11.00 13.25 -2.52
CA ALA A 105 10.91 13.33 -1.06
C ALA A 105 9.64 12.65 -0.53
N VAL A 106 8.50 12.79 -1.20
CA VAL A 106 7.26 12.10 -0.83
C VAL A 106 7.41 10.59 -0.99
N LYS A 107 7.95 10.14 -2.14
CA LYS A 107 8.20 8.72 -2.40
C LYS A 107 9.13 8.12 -1.34
N ALA A 108 10.25 8.78 -1.05
CA ALA A 108 11.20 8.34 -0.03
C ALA A 108 10.57 8.27 1.37
N ALA A 109 9.77 9.27 1.75
CA ALA A 109 9.11 9.27 3.06
C ALA A 109 8.06 8.16 3.21
N VAL A 110 7.34 7.84 2.13
CA VAL A 110 6.39 6.71 2.07
C VAL A 110 7.14 5.38 2.14
N THR A 111 8.23 5.22 1.39
CA THR A 111 9.09 4.02 1.47
C THR A 111 9.63 3.82 2.89
N ALA A 112 10.14 4.88 3.52
CA ALA A 112 10.63 4.82 4.90
C ALA A 112 9.52 4.44 5.88
N ALA A 113 8.28 4.91 5.66
CA ALA A 113 7.14 4.50 6.49
C ALA A 113 6.82 3.01 6.35
N TYR A 114 6.91 2.46 5.15
CA TYR A 114 6.72 1.04 4.93
C TYR A 114 7.83 0.19 5.57
N GLN A 115 9.09 0.60 5.41
CA GLN A 115 10.25 -0.04 6.05
C GLN A 115 10.17 -0.03 7.57
N ARG A 116 9.73 1.08 8.18
CA ARG A 116 9.49 1.12 9.63
C ARG A 116 8.44 0.11 10.08
N ARG A 117 7.40 -0.11 9.28
CA ARG A 117 6.34 -1.09 9.58
C ARG A 117 6.80 -2.53 9.33
N PHE A 118 7.62 -2.74 8.30
CA PHE A 118 8.10 -4.05 7.87
C PHE A 118 9.63 -4.01 7.63
N PRO A 119 10.45 -4.10 8.69
CA PRO A 119 11.90 -3.91 8.61
C PRO A 119 12.63 -4.89 7.67
N ARG A 120 12.05 -6.07 7.41
CA ARG A 120 12.58 -7.06 6.47
C ARG A 120 12.64 -6.58 5.02
N PHE A 121 11.91 -5.53 4.66
CA PHE A 121 11.89 -4.97 3.31
C PHE A 121 12.80 -3.74 3.19
N ALA A 122 14.08 -3.88 3.54
CA ALA A 122 15.02 -2.76 3.56
C ALA A 122 15.43 -2.30 2.14
N HIS A 123 15.47 -3.20 1.17
CA HIS A 123 15.92 -2.92 -0.20
C HIS A 123 14.74 -2.87 -1.17
N ILE A 124 13.92 -1.81 -1.08
CA ILE A 124 12.72 -1.65 -1.90
C ILE A 124 12.59 -0.23 -2.43
N GLN A 125 11.85 -0.10 -3.53
CA GLN A 125 11.43 1.18 -4.07
C GLN A 125 9.99 1.10 -4.60
N PRO A 126 9.27 2.23 -4.68
CA PRO A 126 7.97 2.24 -5.33
C PRO A 126 8.11 1.92 -6.82
N VAL A 127 7.21 1.07 -7.34
CA VAL A 127 7.21 0.71 -8.77
C VAL A 127 7.00 1.98 -9.61
N PRO A 128 7.88 2.27 -10.60
CA PRO A 128 7.74 3.41 -11.48
C PRO A 128 6.37 3.45 -12.18
N GLY A 129 5.76 4.64 -12.25
CA GLY A 129 4.43 4.82 -12.86
C GLY A 129 3.25 4.32 -12.01
N GLN A 130 3.50 3.67 -10.87
CA GLN A 130 2.44 3.12 -10.00
C GLN A 130 2.41 3.79 -8.61
N PHE A 131 2.63 5.11 -8.58
CA PHE A 131 2.56 5.88 -7.35
C PHE A 131 1.44 6.92 -7.44
N PHE A 132 0.38 6.67 -6.68
CA PHE A 132 -0.75 7.59 -6.55
C PHE A 132 -0.54 8.47 -5.33
N TYR A 133 -0.80 9.77 -5.48
CA TYR A 133 -0.64 10.75 -4.41
C TYR A 133 -1.69 11.85 -4.55
N GLY A 134 -2.25 12.26 -3.43
CA GLY A 134 -3.37 13.18 -3.41
C GLY A 134 -3.74 13.57 -1.99
N GLN A 135 -4.74 14.43 -1.90
CA GLN A 135 -5.16 15.03 -0.64
C GLN A 135 -6.67 15.23 -0.62
N CYS A 136 -7.27 15.02 0.55
CA CYS A 136 -8.66 15.35 0.86
C CYS A 136 -8.72 16.01 2.24
N GLY A 137 -9.40 17.15 2.38
CA GLY A 137 -9.60 17.79 3.68
C GLY A 137 -8.33 18.00 4.52
N GLY A 138 -7.19 18.30 3.90
CA GLY A 138 -5.89 18.46 4.59
C GLY A 138 -5.12 17.17 4.87
N VAL A 139 -5.75 16.01 4.73
CA VAL A 139 -5.10 14.70 4.88
C VAL A 139 -4.54 14.25 3.54
N ARG A 140 -3.26 13.88 3.54
CA ARG A 140 -2.58 13.32 2.36
C ARG A 140 -2.65 11.81 2.37
N TYR A 141 -2.78 11.26 1.18
CA TYR A 141 -2.83 9.83 0.95
C TYR A 141 -1.87 9.45 -0.16
N ALA A 142 -1.29 8.26 -0.03
CA ALA A 142 -0.46 7.68 -1.07
C ALA A 142 -0.81 6.20 -1.24
N ALA A 143 -0.73 5.72 -2.47
CA ALA A 143 -0.89 4.31 -2.80
C ALA A 143 0.21 3.89 -3.77
N THR A 144 0.92 2.81 -3.47
CA THR A 144 1.96 2.31 -4.37
C THR A 144 2.26 0.84 -4.17
N ARG A 145 2.75 0.19 -5.22
CA ARG A 145 3.40 -1.13 -5.11
C ARG A 145 4.88 -0.94 -4.90
N PHE A 146 5.52 -1.90 -4.26
CA PHE A 146 6.97 -1.91 -4.08
C PHE A 146 7.59 -3.04 -4.89
N GLU A 147 8.78 -2.77 -5.41
CA GLU A 147 9.67 -3.75 -6.01
C GLU A 147 11.00 -3.75 -5.25
N SER A 148 11.73 -4.86 -5.35
CA SER A 148 13.06 -4.97 -4.75
C SER A 148 14.09 -4.14 -5.52
N THR A 149 15.02 -3.53 -4.79
CA THR A 149 16.18 -2.84 -5.36
C THR A 149 17.41 -3.76 -5.35
N PRO A 150 18.50 -3.41 -6.07
CA PRO A 150 19.79 -4.04 -5.85
C PRO A 150 20.17 -4.06 -4.37
N GLY A 151 20.78 -5.16 -3.92
CA GLY A 151 21.14 -5.40 -2.51
C GLY A 151 20.10 -6.14 -1.68
N ALA A 152 18.90 -6.43 -2.22
CA ALA A 152 17.92 -7.28 -1.55
C ALA A 152 18.47 -8.69 -1.30
N THR A 153 18.28 -9.21 -0.08
CA THR A 153 18.65 -10.59 0.26
C THR A 153 17.71 -11.59 -0.41
N TYR A 154 18.12 -12.85 -0.49
CA TYR A 154 17.29 -13.91 -1.06
C TYR A 154 15.93 -14.03 -0.35
N GLU A 155 15.91 -13.95 0.98
CA GLU A 155 14.69 -14.01 1.78
C GLU A 155 13.76 -12.83 1.49
N GLN A 156 14.33 -11.65 1.26
CA GLN A 156 13.57 -10.48 0.87
C GLN A 156 12.97 -10.67 -0.54
N LEU A 157 13.75 -11.18 -1.50
CA LEU A 157 13.28 -11.45 -2.86
C LEU A 157 12.11 -12.45 -2.86
N VAL A 158 12.19 -13.51 -2.05
CA VAL A 158 11.08 -14.48 -1.89
C VAL A 158 9.86 -13.79 -1.27
N SER A 159 10.05 -13.07 -0.17
CA SER A 159 8.95 -12.37 0.51
C SER A 159 8.25 -11.35 -0.40
N MET A 160 8.98 -10.74 -1.33
CA MET A 160 8.43 -9.75 -2.28
C MET A 160 7.63 -10.38 -3.43
N GLN A 161 7.72 -11.69 -3.67
CA GLN A 161 6.85 -12.35 -4.64
C GLN A 161 5.39 -12.32 -4.19
N ASP A 162 5.16 -12.55 -2.89
CA ASP A 162 3.83 -12.47 -2.29
C ASP A 162 3.44 -11.01 -2.05
N GLU A 163 4.34 -10.21 -1.48
CA GLU A 163 4.01 -8.87 -0.99
C GLU A 163 4.08 -7.76 -2.04
N GLY A 164 5.02 -7.83 -2.98
CA GLY A 164 5.23 -6.82 -4.03
C GLY A 164 4.09 -6.76 -5.04
N GLY A 165 3.28 -7.83 -5.08
CA GLY A 165 2.02 -7.93 -5.81
C GLY A 165 0.99 -6.86 -5.43
N ALA A 166 0.89 -6.56 -4.14
CA ALA A 166 -0.22 -5.81 -3.58
C ALA A 166 0.11 -4.32 -3.40
N THR A 167 -0.81 -3.43 -3.78
CA THR A 167 -0.68 -2.00 -3.49
C THR A 167 -0.76 -1.77 -1.99
N LYS A 168 0.15 -0.95 -1.47
CA LYS A 168 0.18 -0.50 -0.09
C LYS A 168 -0.37 0.92 0.00
N TYR A 169 -1.14 1.16 1.04
CA TYR A 169 -1.85 2.41 1.27
C TYR A 169 -1.28 3.13 2.49
N PHE A 170 -1.17 4.45 2.36
CA PHE A 170 -0.60 5.31 3.39
C PHE A 170 -1.43 6.56 3.59
N ARG A 171 -1.41 7.08 4.82
CA ARG A 171 -1.99 8.39 5.15
C ARG A 171 -0.99 9.26 5.90
N SER A 172 -1.17 10.57 5.81
CA SER A 172 -0.35 11.56 6.48
C SER A 172 -1.16 12.80 6.82
N THR A 173 -1.12 13.22 8.09
CA THR A 173 -1.74 14.47 8.57
C THR A 173 -0.76 15.64 8.64
N SER A 174 0.55 15.38 8.51
CA SER A 174 1.60 16.41 8.48
C SER A 174 2.76 15.95 7.60
N ALA A 175 3.49 16.90 6.99
CA ALA A 175 4.50 16.55 5.97
C ALA A 175 5.57 15.63 6.56
N GLY A 176 5.87 14.53 5.87
CA GLY A 176 6.88 13.56 6.29
C GLY A 176 6.41 12.48 7.27
N ASN A 177 5.29 12.70 7.98
CA ASN A 177 4.74 11.71 8.92
C ASN A 177 3.74 10.79 8.22
N TRP A 178 4.27 9.85 7.46
CA TRP A 178 3.48 8.83 6.78
C TRP A 178 3.28 7.61 7.66
N SER A 179 2.05 7.08 7.65
CA SER A 179 1.66 5.83 8.30
C SER A 179 1.06 4.87 7.28
N TYR A 180 1.50 3.62 7.33
CA TYR A 180 0.85 2.52 6.60
C TYR A 180 -0.55 2.27 7.17
N VAL A 181 -1.56 2.10 6.31
CA VAL A 181 -2.96 1.90 6.73
C VAL A 181 -3.56 0.60 6.24
N ALA A 182 -3.19 0.13 5.05
CA ALA A 182 -3.75 -1.08 4.45
C ALA A 182 -2.87 -1.60 3.31
N SER A 183 -3.14 -2.83 2.89
CA SER A 183 -2.67 -3.40 1.62
C SER A 183 -3.89 -3.93 0.87
N ASP A 184 -3.79 -3.99 -0.45
CA ASP A 184 -4.69 -4.84 -1.23
C ASP A 184 -4.65 -6.27 -0.69
N GLY A 185 -5.81 -6.93 -0.72
CA GLY A 185 -5.90 -8.38 -0.58
C GLY A 185 -5.40 -9.10 -1.83
N PHE A 186 -5.26 -10.42 -1.72
CA PHE A 186 -5.00 -11.29 -2.86
C PHE A 186 -6.15 -12.30 -3.01
N PRO A 187 -6.90 -12.29 -4.13
CA PRO A 187 -6.79 -11.36 -5.27
C PRO A 187 -7.20 -9.92 -4.89
N ARG A 188 -6.79 -8.95 -5.72
CA ARG A 188 -7.22 -7.55 -5.57
C ARG A 188 -8.75 -7.47 -5.74
N GLY A 189 -9.38 -6.66 -4.90
CA GLY A 189 -10.82 -6.38 -4.99
C GLY A 189 -11.23 -5.66 -6.28
N PRO A 190 -12.49 -5.79 -6.71
CA PRO A 190 -12.96 -5.28 -8.00
C PRO A 190 -12.90 -3.74 -8.12
N GLN A 191 -12.91 -3.01 -7.00
CA GLN A 191 -12.77 -1.54 -6.98
C GLN A 191 -11.37 -1.09 -6.60
N GLY A 192 -10.38 -1.99 -6.49
CA GLY A 192 -9.00 -1.65 -6.16
C GLY A 192 -8.94 -0.81 -4.88
N CYS A 193 -8.41 0.42 -4.97
CA CYS A 193 -8.34 1.29 -3.79
C CYS A 193 -9.69 1.87 -3.32
N GLY A 194 -10.76 1.74 -4.11
CA GLY A 194 -12.12 2.00 -3.65
C GLY A 194 -12.64 0.97 -2.63
N ASP A 195 -12.06 -0.23 -2.59
CA ASP A 195 -12.40 -1.26 -1.59
C ASP A 195 -11.69 -1.03 -0.25
N VAL A 196 -10.83 0.00 -0.14
CA VAL A 196 -10.02 0.28 1.06
C VAL A 196 -10.72 1.34 1.91
N PRO A 197 -11.31 0.99 3.08
CA PRO A 197 -12.14 1.93 3.85
C PRO A 197 -11.38 3.17 4.36
N GLN A 198 -10.05 3.08 4.45
CA GLN A 198 -9.19 4.18 4.89
C GLN A 198 -8.87 5.18 3.77
N ILE A 199 -9.22 4.89 2.52
CA ILE A 199 -9.08 5.81 1.39
C ILE A 199 -10.44 6.44 1.10
N PRO A 200 -10.55 7.77 1.06
CA PRO A 200 -11.80 8.43 0.69
C PRO A 200 -12.26 8.03 -0.72
N GLU A 201 -13.53 7.66 -0.86
CA GLU A 201 -14.15 7.26 -2.14
C GLU A 201 -13.88 8.28 -3.26
N ALA A 202 -14.03 9.57 -2.95
CA ALA A 202 -13.76 10.65 -3.91
C ALA A 202 -12.29 10.67 -4.40
N LEU A 203 -11.34 10.30 -3.55
CA LEU A 203 -9.93 10.21 -3.95
C LEU A 203 -9.65 8.95 -4.76
N ALA A 204 -10.25 7.82 -4.38
CA ALA A 204 -10.17 6.59 -5.16
C ALA A 204 -10.68 6.82 -6.58
N ALA A 205 -11.79 7.54 -6.75
CA ALA A 205 -12.31 7.94 -8.06
C ALA A 205 -11.31 8.81 -8.86
N VAL A 206 -10.67 9.79 -8.21
CA VAL A 206 -9.61 10.63 -8.81
C VAL A 206 -8.39 9.80 -9.24
N TRP A 207 -8.10 8.70 -8.54
CA TRP A 207 -7.07 7.73 -8.89
C TRP A 207 -7.54 6.63 -9.84
N ARG A 208 -8.79 6.70 -10.32
CA ARG A 208 -9.44 5.64 -11.11
C ARG A 208 -9.30 4.27 -10.45
N ASN A 209 -9.63 4.21 -9.16
CA ASN A 209 -9.56 3.00 -8.34
C ASN A 209 -8.16 2.38 -8.28
N CYS A 210 -7.13 3.22 -8.47
CA CYS A 210 -5.72 2.81 -8.50
C CYS A 210 -5.44 1.75 -9.58
N SER A 211 -6.18 1.84 -10.69
CA SER A 211 -5.93 1.05 -11.89
C SER A 211 -4.61 1.48 -12.51
N VAL A 212 -3.74 0.52 -12.79
CA VAL A 212 -2.61 0.71 -13.71
C VAL A 212 -3.07 0.39 -15.12
N MET A 213 -2.85 1.34 -16.03
CA MET A 213 -3.04 1.16 -17.47
C MET A 213 -1.80 0.58 -18.11
#